data_AF-A0ABD5VZC7-F1
#
_entry.id   AF-A0ABD5VZC7-F1
#
_cell.length_a   1.000
_cell.length_b   1.000
_cell.length_c   1.000
_cell.angle_alpha   90.00
_cell.angle_beta   90.00
_cell.angle_gamma   90.00
#
_symmetry.space_group_name_H-M   'P 1'
#
loop_
_entity.id
_entity.type
_entity.pdbx_description
1 polymer ?
#
loop_
_entity_poly.entity_id
_entity_poly.type
_entity_poly.pdbx_seq_one_letter_code
_entity_poly.pdbx_strand_id
1 'polypeptide(L)'
;MIQNLFNTDESNRQRGQVGIGTLIVFIAMVLVAAIAAGVLINTAGFLQTQAQDTGTESTSQVADNLKVITEVGNVSQAEDTIGQVRLGVQPAAGAGDVNLAKLTLQYVSDDNFANLVVGLDNTSFNSGTDTAQWS
;
A
#
# COMPACT_ATOMS: atom_id res chain seq x y z
N MET A 1 -62.98 33.21 -46.80
CA MET A 1 -61.99 34.05 -46.09
C MET A 1 -61.71 33.61 -44.63
N ILE A 2 -62.41 32.63 -44.07
CA ILE A 2 -62.30 32.25 -42.62
C ILE A 2 -61.24 31.15 -42.35
N GLN A 3 -60.70 30.49 -43.38
CA GLN A 3 -59.76 29.37 -43.18
C GLN A 3 -58.33 29.76 -42.78
N ASN A 4 -57.95 31.04 -42.91
CA ASN A 4 -56.61 31.49 -42.51
C ASN A 4 -56.47 31.75 -41.00
N LEU A 5 -57.56 31.70 -40.22
CA LEU A 5 -57.54 32.00 -38.78
C LEU A 5 -57.24 30.77 -37.90
N PHE A 6 -57.45 29.54 -38.39
CA PHE A 6 -57.21 28.31 -37.62
C PHE A 6 -55.77 27.76 -37.73
N ASN A 7 -54.95 28.28 -38.65
CA ASN A 7 -53.62 27.74 -38.92
C ASN A 7 -52.52 28.37 -38.03
N THR A 8 -52.76 29.58 -37.50
CA THR A 8 -51.77 30.31 -36.69
C THR A 8 -51.62 29.71 -35.28
N ASP A 9 -52.70 29.22 -34.67
CA ASP A 9 -52.67 28.68 -33.30
C ASP A 9 -52.01 27.31 -33.17
N GLU A 10 -52.09 26.46 -34.20
CA GLU A 10 -51.41 25.15 -34.22
C GLU A 10 -49.89 25.33 -34.27
N SER A 11 -49.42 26.27 -35.11
CA SER A 11 -47.99 26.55 -35.28
C SER A 11 -47.33 27.10 -34.01
N ASN A 12 -48.07 27.87 -33.20
CA ASN A 12 -47.58 28.40 -31.93
C ASN A 12 -47.57 27.33 -30.82
N ARG A 13 -48.59 26.49 -30.76
CA ARG A 13 -48.63 25.33 -29.83
C ARG A 13 -47.49 24.34 -30.11
N GLN A 14 -47.18 24.08 -31.38
CA GLN A 14 -46.09 23.19 -31.76
C GLN A 14 -44.71 23.75 -31.36
N ARG A 15 -44.51 25.07 -31.46
CA ARG A 15 -43.27 25.73 -30.99
C ARG A 15 -43.14 25.70 -29.46
N GLY A 16 -44.24 25.94 -28.74
CA GLY A 16 -44.29 25.82 -27.28
C GLY A 16 -43.99 24.40 -26.80
N GLN A 17 -44.48 23.38 -27.51
CA GLN A 17 -44.23 21.97 -27.19
C GLN A 17 -42.76 21.58 -27.38
N VAL A 18 -42.09 22.07 -28.43
CA VAL A 18 -40.65 21.83 -28.64
C VAL A 18 -39.83 22.49 -27.52
N GLY A 19 -40.18 23.70 -27.09
CA GLY A 19 -39.52 24.39 -25.98
C GLY A 19 -39.67 23.71 -24.62
N ILE A 20 -40.82 23.08 -24.37
CA ILE A 20 -41.01 22.27 -23.16
C ILE A 20 -40.15 21.00 -23.23
N GLY A 21 -40.04 20.38 -24.40
CA GLY A 21 -39.19 19.20 -24.62
C GLY A 21 -37.71 19.48 -24.35
N THR A 22 -37.19 20.64 -24.77
CA THR A 22 -35.78 21.00 -24.53
C THR A 22 -35.50 21.29 -23.06
N LEU A 23 -36.43 21.92 -22.33
CA LEU A 23 -36.31 22.16 -20.89
C LEU A 23 -36.26 20.87 -20.08
N ILE A 24 -37.10 19.88 -20.43
CA ILE A 24 -37.11 18.58 -19.74
C ILE A 24 -35.77 17.86 -19.94
N VAL A 25 -35.25 17.82 -21.16
CA VAL A 25 -33.94 17.21 -21.46
C VAL A 25 -32.81 17.94 -20.76
N PHE A 26 -32.88 19.27 -20.67
CA PHE A 26 -31.89 20.07 -19.97
C PHE A 26 -31.80 19.69 -18.48
N ILE A 27 -32.95 19.63 -17.79
CA ILE A 27 -33.00 19.24 -16.38
C ILE A 27 -32.53 17.80 -16.20
N ALA A 28 -32.97 16.88 -17.07
CA ALA A 28 -32.55 15.49 -17.02
C ALA A 28 -31.01 15.35 -17.15
N MET A 29 -30.40 16.07 -18.09
CA MET A 29 -28.94 16.04 -18.28
C MET A 29 -28.20 16.58 -17.06
N VAL A 30 -28.70 17.66 -16.46
CA VAL A 30 -28.11 18.24 -15.24
C VAL A 30 -28.19 17.25 -14.07
N LEU A 31 -29.30 16.54 -13.91
CA LEU A 31 -29.45 15.53 -12.85
C LEU A 31 -28.49 14.34 -13.05
N VAL A 32 -28.35 13.84 -14.27
CA VAL A 32 -27.39 12.76 -14.58
C VAL A 32 -25.96 13.22 -14.32
N ALA A 33 -25.61 14.43 -14.74
CA ALA A 33 -24.28 15.01 -14.49
C ALA A 33 -23.98 15.14 -12.99
N ALA A 34 -24.96 15.53 -12.18
CA ALA A 34 -24.80 15.64 -10.72
C ALA A 34 -24.51 14.28 -10.06
N ILE A 35 -25.23 13.23 -10.44
CA ILE A 35 -25.00 11.88 -9.93
C ILE A 35 -23.62 11.36 -10.37
N ALA A 36 -23.26 11.56 -11.64
CA ALA A 36 -21.97 11.16 -12.18
C ALA A 36 -20.80 11.84 -11.46
N ALA A 37 -20.92 13.15 -11.18
CA ALA A 37 -19.91 13.89 -10.41
C ALA A 37 -19.71 13.33 -9.00
N GLY A 38 -20.80 12.93 -8.33
CA GLY A 38 -20.72 12.27 -7.01
C GLY A 38 -19.91 10.98 -7.04
N VAL A 39 -20.12 10.14 -8.05
CA VAL A 39 -19.34 8.90 -8.24
C VAL A 39 -17.87 9.19 -8.54
N LEU A 40 -17.59 10.18 -9.40
CA LEU A 40 -16.23 10.57 -9.75
C LEU A 40 -15.45 11.10 -8.55
N ILE A 41 -16.07 11.94 -7.70
CA ILE A 41 -15.42 12.46 -6.48
C ILE A 41 -15.11 11.33 -5.50
N ASN A 42 -16.07 10.43 -5.27
CA ASN A 42 -15.86 9.30 -4.36
C ASN A 42 -14.74 8.37 -4.83
N THR A 43 -14.68 8.13 -6.15
CA THR A 43 -13.64 7.28 -6.76
C THR A 43 -12.27 7.96 -6.70
N ALA A 44 -12.20 9.26 -7.03
CA ALA A 44 -10.97 10.03 -6.94
C ALA A 44 -10.45 10.11 -5.51
N GLY A 45 -11.34 10.30 -4.52
CA GLY A 45 -10.99 10.29 -3.10
C GLY A 45 -10.42 8.95 -2.65
N PHE A 46 -11.08 7.84 -2.99
CA PHE A 46 -10.59 6.49 -2.67
C PHE A 46 -9.21 6.23 -3.28
N LEU A 47 -9.03 6.52 -4.58
CA LEU A 47 -7.74 6.33 -5.25
C LEU A 47 -6.66 7.26 -4.69
N GLN A 48 -7.01 8.47 -4.25
CA GLN A 48 -6.07 9.39 -3.62
C GLN A 48 -5.59 8.86 -2.27
N THR A 49 -6.49 8.40 -1.40
CA THR A 49 -6.11 7.77 -0.11
C THR A 49 -5.25 6.55 -0.38
N GLN A 50 -5.66 5.66 -1.29
CA GLN A 50 -4.87 4.48 -1.64
C GLN A 50 -3.49 4.84 -2.18
N ALA A 51 -3.38 5.87 -3.02
CA ALA A 51 -2.10 6.34 -3.56
C ALA A 51 -1.20 6.97 -2.48
N GLN A 52 -1.80 7.69 -1.52
CA GLN A 52 -1.09 8.23 -0.37
C GLN A 52 -0.56 7.12 0.52
N ASP A 53 -1.41 6.15 0.88
CA ASP A 53 -1.04 5.01 1.71
C ASP A 53 0.08 4.20 1.04
N THR A 54 -0.08 3.83 -0.23
CA THR A 54 0.95 3.14 -1.00
C THR A 54 2.23 3.97 -1.10
N GLY A 55 2.14 5.29 -1.25
CA GLY A 55 3.29 6.19 -1.27
C GLY A 55 4.03 6.24 0.06
N THR A 56 3.31 6.30 1.17
CA THR A 56 3.90 6.24 2.52
C THR A 56 4.53 4.88 2.80
N GLU A 57 3.84 3.79 2.49
CA GLU A 57 4.36 2.42 2.64
C GLU A 57 5.60 2.19 1.78
N SER A 58 5.58 2.61 0.51
CA SER A 58 6.73 2.48 -0.39
C SER A 58 7.93 3.29 0.10
N THR A 59 7.69 4.47 0.66
CA THR A 59 8.75 5.31 1.24
C THR A 59 9.32 4.67 2.49
N SER A 60 8.48 4.15 3.38
CA SER A 60 8.89 3.40 4.56
C SER A 60 9.70 2.16 4.17
N GLN A 61 9.22 1.38 3.20
CA GLN A 61 9.88 0.15 2.76
C GLN A 61 11.31 0.37 2.24
N VAL A 62 11.60 1.51 1.61
CA VAL A 62 12.95 1.82 1.12
C VAL A 62 13.80 2.57 2.15
N ALA A 63 13.19 3.35 3.05
CA ALA A 63 13.89 4.10 4.08
C ALA A 63 14.21 3.25 5.32
N ASP A 64 13.36 2.26 5.62
CA ASP A 64 13.46 1.38 6.79
C ASP A 64 14.47 0.25 6.56
N ASN A 65 15.69 0.62 6.21
CA ASN A 65 16.79 -0.32 6.09
C ASN A 65 17.60 -0.38 7.40
N LEU A 66 18.03 -1.57 7.78
CA LEU A 66 18.94 -1.79 8.91
C LEU A 66 20.38 -1.85 8.41
N LYS A 67 21.28 -1.11 9.07
CA LYS A 67 22.71 -1.14 8.79
C LYS A 67 23.44 -1.85 9.91
N VAL A 68 24.27 -2.83 9.56
CA VAL A 68 25.21 -3.46 10.50
C VAL A 68 26.39 -2.51 10.69
N ILE A 69 26.67 -2.14 11.94
CA ILE A 69 27.73 -1.20 12.33
C ILE A 69 28.92 -1.91 12.96
N THR A 70 28.70 -3.04 13.61
CA THR A 70 29.75 -3.82 14.26
C THR A 70 29.48 -5.31 14.11
N GLU A 71 30.54 -6.05 13.81
CA GLU A 71 30.54 -7.50 13.74
C GLU A 71 31.71 -7.97 14.60
N VAL A 72 31.41 -8.62 15.72
CA VAL A 72 32.43 -9.11 16.66
C VAL A 72 32.19 -10.59 16.91
N GLY A 73 33.16 -11.42 16.57
CA GLY A 73 33.18 -12.85 16.88
C GLY A 73 34.05 -13.13 18.11
N ASN A 74 33.53 -13.88 19.07
CA ASN A 74 34.31 -14.41 20.18
C ASN A 74 34.78 -15.83 19.83
N VAL A 75 36.10 -16.03 19.74
CA VAL A 75 36.72 -17.32 19.46
C VAL A 75 37.04 -18.06 20.77
N SER A 76 36.69 -19.34 20.83
CA SER A 76 37.07 -20.18 21.97
C SER A 76 38.46 -20.76 21.72
N GLN A 77 39.41 -20.44 22.60
CA GLN A 77 40.82 -20.90 22.52
C GLN A 77 40.99 -22.44 22.54
N ALA A 78 39.95 -23.19 22.91
CA ALA A 78 40.00 -24.65 23.02
C ALA A 78 39.71 -25.39 21.71
N GLU A 79 38.91 -24.82 20.78
CA GLU A 79 38.44 -25.53 19.58
C GLU A 79 38.66 -24.76 18.27
N ASP A 80 39.29 -23.57 18.29
CA ASP A 80 39.47 -22.71 17.10
C ASP A 80 38.16 -22.43 16.34
N THR A 81 37.05 -22.45 17.07
CA THR A 81 35.70 -22.20 16.57
C THR A 81 35.17 -20.86 17.09
N ILE A 82 34.38 -20.19 16.25
CA ILE A 82 33.66 -18.97 16.62
C ILE A 82 32.42 -19.39 17.43
N GLY A 83 32.46 -19.22 18.75
CA GLY A 83 31.38 -19.65 19.64
C GLY A 83 30.24 -18.64 19.75
N GLN A 84 30.49 -17.36 19.52
CA GLN A 84 29.45 -16.32 19.54
C GLN A 84 29.76 -15.21 18.55
N VAL A 85 28.77 -14.81 17.75
CA VAL A 85 28.82 -13.62 16.89
C VAL A 85 27.87 -12.57 17.47
N ARG A 86 28.37 -11.36 17.68
CA ARG A 86 27.61 -10.20 18.13
C ARG A 86 27.55 -9.20 16.99
N LEU A 87 26.33 -8.90 16.55
CA LEU A 87 26.04 -7.93 15.50
C LEU A 87 25.44 -6.68 16.15
N GLY A 88 26.10 -5.54 15.99
CA GLY A 88 25.49 -4.24 16.28
C GLY A 88 24.76 -3.76 15.04
N VAL A 89 23.45 -3.55 15.14
CA VAL A 89 22.62 -3.02 14.06
C VAL A 89 22.05 -1.66 14.46
N GLN A 90 21.93 -0.76 13.50
CA GLN A 90 21.31 0.55 13.66
C GLN A 90 20.31 0.78 12.51
N PRO A 91 19.16 1.43 12.76
CA PRO A 91 18.34 1.97 11.68
C PRO A 91 19.16 2.95 10.82
N ALA A 92 18.93 2.91 9.52
CA ALA A 92 19.59 3.82 8.59
C ALA A 92 19.06 5.25 8.70
N ALA A 93 19.77 6.18 8.06
CA ALA A 93 19.38 7.59 8.07
C ALA A 93 18.01 7.78 7.39
N GLY A 94 17.03 8.28 8.15
CA GLY A 94 15.67 8.48 7.66
C GLY A 94 14.74 7.26 7.82
N ALA A 95 15.24 6.15 8.38
CA ALA A 95 14.39 5.03 8.78
C ALA A 95 13.48 5.43 9.94
N GLY A 96 12.22 4.99 9.89
CA GLY A 96 11.29 5.06 11.00
C GLY A 96 11.58 3.99 12.06
N ASP A 97 10.58 3.71 12.89
CA ASP A 97 10.66 2.66 13.90
C ASP A 97 10.68 1.28 13.23
N VAL A 98 11.85 0.62 13.23
CA VAL A 98 12.01 -0.73 12.68
C VAL A 98 11.69 -1.78 13.74
N ASN A 99 10.71 -2.64 13.47
CA ASN A 99 10.36 -3.74 14.37
C ASN A 99 11.30 -4.95 14.18
N LEU A 100 12.16 -5.19 15.15
CA LEU A 100 13.13 -6.31 15.16
C LEU A 100 12.48 -7.67 15.47
N ALA A 101 11.24 -7.73 15.96
CA ALA A 101 10.55 -8.99 16.23
C ALA A 101 10.10 -9.73 14.95
N LYS A 102 10.20 -9.10 13.78
CA LYS A 102 10.00 -9.74 12.47
C LYS A 102 11.32 -9.89 11.70
N LEU A 103 12.45 -9.63 12.35
CA LEU A 103 13.76 -9.76 11.73
C LEU A 103 14.05 -11.24 11.48
N THR A 104 14.47 -11.54 10.25
CA THR A 104 14.98 -12.85 9.87
C THR A 104 16.43 -12.69 9.47
N LEU A 105 17.33 -13.41 10.13
CA LEU A 105 18.77 -13.39 9.90
C LEU A 105 19.18 -14.70 9.23
N GLN A 106 19.73 -14.62 8.02
CA GLN A 106 20.27 -15.78 7.33
C GLN A 106 21.79 -15.81 7.44
N TYR A 107 22.33 -16.91 7.96
CA TYR A 107 23.76 -17.19 7.99
C TYR A 107 24.10 -18.21 6.90
N VAL A 108 25.12 -17.91 6.09
CA VAL A 108 25.58 -18.77 4.99
C VAL A 108 27.10 -18.98 5.15
N SER A 109 27.52 -20.24 5.10
CA SER A 109 28.91 -20.69 5.09
C SER A 109 29.13 -21.60 3.86
N ASP A 110 30.39 -21.94 3.56
CA ASP A 110 30.78 -22.69 2.34
C ASP A 110 29.92 -23.92 2.02
N ASP A 111 29.50 -24.70 3.03
CA ASP A 111 28.69 -25.91 2.83
C ASP A 111 27.32 -25.90 3.56
N ASN A 112 26.98 -24.84 4.29
CA ASN A 112 25.80 -24.82 5.16
C ASN A 112 25.07 -23.47 5.16
N PHE A 113 23.73 -23.51 5.24
CA PHE A 113 22.88 -22.34 5.44
C PHE A 113 21.98 -22.53 6.66
N ALA A 114 21.78 -21.47 7.44
CA ALA A 114 20.88 -21.45 8.59
C ALA A 114 20.04 -20.17 8.55
N ASN A 115 18.75 -20.29 8.85
CA ASN A 115 17.85 -19.14 8.95
C ASN A 115 17.38 -18.98 10.39
N LEU A 116 17.65 -17.83 10.99
CA LEU A 116 17.23 -17.46 12.33
C LEU A 116 16.05 -16.49 12.23
N VAL A 117 14.85 -16.94 12.61
CA VAL A 117 13.69 -16.08 12.77
C VAL A 117 13.67 -15.62 14.22
N VAL A 118 13.73 -14.30 14.46
CA VAL A 118 13.66 -13.74 15.81
C VAL A 118 12.24 -13.89 16.35
N GLY A 119 11.93 -15.04 16.95
CA GLY A 119 10.83 -15.19 17.90
C GLY A 119 11.29 -14.68 19.27
N LEU A 120 10.39 -14.09 20.06
CA LEU A 120 10.69 -13.52 21.39
C LEU A 120 11.11 -14.56 22.45
N ASP A 121 11.49 -15.75 22.03
CA ASP A 121 12.04 -16.80 22.88
C ASP A 121 13.57 -16.73 22.80
N ASN A 122 14.20 -16.69 23.97
CA ASN A 122 15.63 -16.57 24.20
C ASN A 122 16.39 -17.76 23.57
N THR A 123 16.58 -17.74 22.25
CA THR A 123 17.24 -18.80 21.48
C THR A 123 18.75 -18.60 21.54
N SER A 124 19.36 -19.21 22.57
CA SER A 124 20.81 -19.32 22.68
C SER A 124 21.32 -20.25 21.58
N PHE A 125 22.18 -19.76 20.69
CA PHE A 125 22.92 -20.58 19.74
C PHE A 125 24.04 -21.32 20.47
N ASN A 126 24.02 -22.66 20.48
CA ASN A 126 25.15 -23.48 20.88
C ASN A 126 25.66 -24.21 19.62
N SER A 127 26.79 -23.78 19.07
CA SER A 127 27.48 -24.50 17.98
C SER A 127 28.16 -25.74 18.54
N GLY A 128 27.35 -26.73 18.92
CA GLY A 128 27.82 -27.99 19.48
C GLY A 128 26.64 -28.94 19.54
N THR A 129 26.45 -29.68 18.45
CA THR A 129 25.53 -30.82 18.32
C THR A 129 24.19 -30.66 19.04
N ASP A 130 23.20 -30.01 18.42
CA ASP A 130 21.82 -30.29 18.79
C ASP A 130 20.90 -30.35 17.58
N THR A 131 20.17 -31.45 17.56
CA THR A 131 19.39 -32.01 16.48
C THR A 131 18.17 -31.17 16.16
N ALA A 132 17.82 -31.08 14.88
CA ALA A 132 16.53 -30.57 14.44
C ALA A 132 15.40 -31.28 15.21
N GLN A 133 14.64 -30.53 16.01
CA GLN A 133 13.36 -30.99 16.51
C GLN A 133 12.27 -30.00 16.09
N TRP A 134 11.49 -30.44 15.10
CA TRP A 134 10.31 -29.75 14.60
C TRP A 134 9.14 -30.03 15.55
N SER A 135 8.36 -28.99 15.85
CA SER A 135 6.91 -29.10 16.02
C SER A 135 6.25 -27.89 15.39
#